data_AF-A0A4Q2KCI9-F1
#
_entry.id   AF-A0A4Q2KCI9-F1
#
_cell.length_a   1.000
_cell.length_b   1.000
_cell.length_c   1.000
_cell.angle_alpha   90.00
_cell.angle_beta   90.00
_cell.angle_gamma   90.00
#
_symmetry.space_group_name_H-M   'P 1'
#
loop_
_entity.id
_entity.type
_entity.pdbx_description
1 polymer ?
#
loop_
_entity_poly.entity_id
_entity_poly.type
_entity_poly.pdbx_seq_one_letter_code
_entity_poly.pdbx_strand_id
1 'polypeptide(L)'
;MIDFKAKRSMGRYGAEGLEEWNALKSYAAKVREDLETSKTNFFWLGVHLIDLYSSNLYRLTFDREKLGVSCMVDNCSAECFFAYCYDEFGLDKTQVSRYMNIVDEFGEGLRGFKKEWEPYSYSQLCELLPLTSEQRKPIKPDWTIKRIREYKKSLVATSQQNDEETPEAEEPPQEEKYLRFEKWTKRELCDKIIDLEAEREMLLQEIENLRNPAADEEPFDEFAGLPPILKSFAG
;
A
#
# COMPACT_ATOMS: atom_id res chain seq x y z
N MET A 1 8.42 0.21 -14.02
CA MET A 1 8.12 -0.32 -12.66
C MET A 1 6.69 -0.81 -12.59
N ILE A 2 6.52 -1.99 -12.00
CA ILE A 2 5.23 -2.67 -11.81
C ILE A 2 4.34 -1.83 -10.90
N ASP A 3 3.17 -1.46 -11.42
CA ASP A 3 2.12 -0.84 -10.62
C ASP A 3 1.29 -1.91 -9.92
N PHE A 4 1.67 -2.22 -8.68
CA PHE A 4 0.94 -3.17 -7.83
C PHE A 4 -0.49 -2.71 -7.49
N LYS A 5 -0.80 -1.40 -7.57
CA LYS A 5 -2.14 -0.87 -7.31
C LYS A 5 -3.07 -0.99 -8.51
N ALA A 6 -2.50 -1.01 -9.73
CA ALA A 6 -3.27 -1.17 -10.96
C ALA A 6 -3.86 -2.57 -11.12
N LYS A 7 -3.28 -3.59 -10.45
CA LYS A 7 -3.82 -4.95 -10.46
C LYS A 7 -5.10 -5.02 -9.61
N ARG A 8 -6.22 -4.62 -10.20
CA ARG A 8 -7.57 -4.91 -9.70
C ARG A 8 -8.05 -6.21 -10.34
N SER A 9 -7.69 -7.33 -9.73
CA SER A 9 -8.32 -8.61 -10.07
C SER A 9 -9.69 -8.69 -9.41
N MET A 10 -10.68 -9.22 -10.11
CA MET A 10 -11.84 -9.78 -9.42
C MET A 10 -11.38 -11.04 -8.71
N GLY A 11 -11.60 -11.09 -7.39
CA GLY A 11 -11.25 -12.26 -6.60
C GLY A 11 -11.85 -13.52 -7.22
N ARG A 12 -11.05 -14.58 -7.28
CA ARG A 12 -11.50 -15.86 -7.81
C ARG A 12 -11.97 -16.74 -6.65
N TYR A 13 -13.25 -17.05 -6.69
CA TYR A 13 -13.94 -17.88 -5.71
C TYR A 13 -14.57 -19.06 -6.43
N GLY A 14 -14.35 -20.28 -5.94
CA GLY A 14 -14.79 -21.51 -6.60
C GLY A 14 -14.04 -22.73 -6.07
N ALA A 15 -14.49 -23.92 -6.48
CA ALA A 15 -13.88 -25.18 -6.06
C ALA A 15 -12.41 -25.23 -6.51
N GLU A 16 -11.52 -25.45 -5.54
CA GLU A 16 -10.08 -25.52 -5.74
C GLU A 16 -9.70 -26.91 -6.25
N GLY A 17 -9.15 -26.97 -7.46
CA GLY A 17 -8.70 -28.22 -8.05
C GLY A 17 -7.33 -28.64 -7.54
N LEU A 18 -7.11 -29.96 -7.45
CA LEU A 18 -5.78 -30.53 -7.16
C LEU A 18 -4.70 -30.02 -8.15
N GLU A 19 -5.10 -29.77 -9.40
CA GLU A 19 -4.22 -29.21 -10.44
C GLU A 19 -3.71 -27.80 -10.11
N GLU A 20 -4.57 -26.92 -9.58
CA GLU A 20 -4.17 -25.55 -9.22
C GLU A 20 -3.19 -25.55 -8.04
N TRP A 21 -3.44 -26.41 -7.05
CA TRP A 21 -2.53 -26.61 -5.91
C TRP A 21 -1.16 -27.15 -6.34
N ASN A 22 -1.14 -28.11 -7.29
CA ASN A 22 0.11 -28.62 -7.84
C ASN A 22 0.87 -27.56 -8.64
N ALA A 23 0.15 -26.72 -9.40
CA ALA A 23 0.75 -25.60 -10.11
C ALA A 23 1.36 -24.58 -9.14
N LEU A 24 0.65 -24.20 -8.07
CA LEU A 24 1.17 -23.30 -7.03
C LEU A 24 2.47 -23.85 -6.42
N LYS A 25 2.46 -25.13 -6.04
CA LYS A 25 3.64 -25.81 -5.48
C LYS A 25 4.82 -25.80 -6.45
N SER A 26 4.57 -25.95 -7.76
CA SER A 26 5.60 -25.88 -8.78
C SER A 26 6.23 -24.48 -8.90
N TYR A 27 5.42 -23.41 -8.91
CA TYR A 27 5.97 -22.05 -8.88
C TYR A 27 6.76 -21.78 -7.60
N ALA A 28 6.22 -22.17 -6.44
CA ALA A 28 6.90 -21.98 -5.17
C ALA A 28 8.22 -22.76 -5.08
N ALA A 29 8.28 -23.96 -5.66
CA ALA A 29 9.51 -24.75 -5.71
C ALA A 29 10.64 -24.03 -6.46
N LYS A 30 10.33 -23.40 -7.61
CA LYS A 30 11.32 -22.62 -8.37
C LYS A 30 11.86 -21.43 -7.57
N VAL A 31 10.97 -20.72 -6.87
CA VAL A 31 11.38 -19.59 -6.00
C VAL A 31 12.28 -20.08 -4.86
N ARG A 32 11.98 -21.23 -4.23
CA ARG A 32 12.85 -21.80 -3.19
C ARG A 32 14.21 -22.22 -3.74
N GLU A 33 14.25 -22.84 -4.91
CA GLU A 33 15.50 -23.23 -5.58
C GLU A 33 16.42 -22.03 -5.84
N ASP A 34 15.86 -20.90 -6.28
CA ASP A 34 16.61 -19.66 -6.48
C ASP A 34 17.16 -19.08 -5.16
N LEU A 35 16.46 -19.27 -4.04
CA LEU A 35 16.88 -18.80 -2.72
C LEU A 35 17.94 -19.70 -2.07
N GLU A 36 17.88 -21.01 -2.32
CA GLU A 36 18.81 -22.00 -1.76
C GLU A 36 20.13 -22.07 -2.51
N THR A 37 20.19 -21.57 -3.75
CA THR A 37 21.41 -21.59 -4.56
C THR A 37 22.51 -20.74 -3.93
N SER A 38 23.74 -21.30 -3.88
CA SER A 38 24.92 -20.68 -3.24
C SER A 38 25.29 -19.29 -3.77
N LYS A 39 24.81 -18.96 -4.98
CA LYS A 39 24.74 -17.60 -5.52
C LYS A 39 23.34 -17.40 -6.10
N THR A 40 22.46 -16.77 -5.33
CA THR A 40 21.10 -16.41 -5.78
C THR A 40 21.17 -15.68 -7.12
N ASN A 41 20.54 -16.25 -8.15
CA ASN A 41 20.37 -15.56 -9.41
C ASN A 41 19.17 -14.61 -9.30
N PHE A 42 19.43 -13.38 -8.83
CA PHE A 42 18.40 -12.40 -8.54
C PHE A 42 17.50 -12.04 -9.74
N PHE A 43 17.97 -12.26 -10.97
CA PHE A 43 17.14 -12.06 -12.15
C PHE A 43 16.06 -13.13 -12.24
N TRP A 44 16.43 -14.41 -12.19
CA TRP A 44 15.48 -15.52 -12.26
C TRP A 44 14.55 -15.56 -11.06
N LEU A 45 15.05 -15.20 -9.86
CA LEU A 45 14.20 -15.00 -8.69
C LEU A 45 13.09 -13.96 -8.98
N GLY A 46 13.45 -12.82 -9.59
CA GLY A 46 12.47 -11.82 -10.00
C GLY A 46 11.49 -12.33 -11.05
N VAL A 47 11.96 -13.11 -12.05
CA VAL A 47 11.11 -13.71 -13.08
C VAL A 47 10.10 -14.68 -12.47
N HIS A 48 10.54 -15.60 -11.61
CA HIS A 48 9.65 -16.57 -10.98
C HIS A 48 8.65 -15.91 -10.03
N LEU A 49 9.03 -14.81 -9.36
CA LEU A 49 8.09 -13.99 -8.59
C LEU A 49 7.04 -13.31 -9.50
N ILE A 50 7.42 -12.82 -10.68
CA ILE A 50 6.49 -12.25 -11.67
C ILE A 50 5.54 -13.33 -12.21
N ASP A 51 6.04 -14.52 -12.52
CA ASP A 51 5.21 -15.62 -13.00
C ASP A 51 4.19 -16.07 -11.94
N LEU A 52 4.65 -16.26 -10.70
CA LEU A 52 3.79 -16.58 -9.56
C LEU A 52 2.74 -15.48 -9.34
N TYR A 53 3.16 -14.21 -9.35
CA TYR A 53 2.25 -13.08 -9.21
C TYR A 53 1.21 -13.05 -10.33
N SER A 54 1.61 -13.28 -11.57
CA SER A 54 0.71 -13.25 -12.74
C SER A 54 -0.25 -14.42 -12.75
N SER A 55 0.13 -15.57 -12.18
CA SER A 55 -0.73 -16.77 -12.09
C SER A 55 -1.96 -16.60 -11.20
N ASN A 56 -1.89 -15.68 -10.21
CA ASN A 56 -2.87 -15.55 -9.12
C ASN A 56 -3.07 -16.81 -8.27
N LEU A 57 -2.21 -17.82 -8.36
CA LEU A 57 -2.39 -19.09 -7.65
C LEU A 57 -2.18 -18.97 -6.13
N TYR A 58 -1.43 -17.96 -5.67
CA TYR A 58 -1.28 -17.65 -4.24
C TYR A 58 -2.64 -17.39 -3.55
N ARG A 59 -3.68 -17.04 -4.30
CA ARG A 59 -5.06 -16.91 -3.80
C ARG A 59 -5.58 -18.14 -3.07
N LEU A 60 -5.05 -19.33 -3.39
CA LEU A 60 -5.46 -20.61 -2.77
C LEU A 60 -5.03 -20.68 -1.29
N THR A 61 -4.02 -19.91 -0.92
CA THR A 61 -3.51 -19.82 0.46
C THR A 61 -4.16 -18.71 1.25
N PHE A 62 -5.09 -17.98 0.63
CA PHE A 62 -5.69 -16.80 1.20
C PHE A 62 -6.59 -17.17 2.39
N ASP A 63 -6.17 -16.72 3.56
CA ASP A 63 -6.90 -16.84 4.81
C ASP A 63 -7.08 -15.45 5.42
N ARG A 64 -8.31 -14.91 5.33
CA ARG A 64 -8.62 -13.54 5.78
C ARG A 64 -8.28 -13.32 7.24
N GLU A 65 -8.51 -14.32 8.09
CA GLU A 65 -8.32 -14.21 9.54
C GLU A 65 -6.83 -14.15 9.89
N LYS A 66 -6.00 -14.93 9.18
CA LYS A 66 -4.55 -14.94 9.40
C LYS A 66 -3.84 -13.72 8.85
N LEU A 67 -4.30 -13.20 7.72
CA LEU A 67 -3.61 -12.15 6.98
C LEU A 67 -3.74 -10.76 7.60
N GLY A 68 -4.68 -10.55 8.54
CA GLY A 68 -4.88 -9.24 9.19
C GLY A 68 -5.17 -8.10 8.20
N VAL A 69 -5.67 -8.44 6.99
CA VAL A 69 -5.94 -7.49 5.91
C VAL A 69 -7.37 -6.95 6.00
N SER A 70 -7.55 -5.68 5.61
CA SER A 70 -8.87 -5.02 5.58
C SER A 70 -9.91 -5.83 4.80
N CYS A 71 -11.18 -5.75 5.21
CA CYS A 71 -12.30 -6.49 4.62
C CYS A 71 -12.47 -6.26 3.10
N MET A 72 -11.90 -5.17 2.57
CA MET A 72 -11.97 -4.76 1.16
C MET A 72 -10.91 -5.41 0.25
N VAL A 73 -10.02 -6.26 0.80
CA VAL A 73 -8.90 -6.85 0.04
C VAL A 73 -9.35 -8.12 -0.71
N ASP A 74 -9.06 -8.14 -2.01
CA ASP A 74 -9.27 -9.26 -2.94
C ASP A 74 -8.19 -10.35 -2.73
N ASN A 75 -8.54 -11.64 -2.83
CA ASN A 75 -7.59 -12.76 -2.65
C ASN A 75 -6.50 -12.87 -3.72
N CYS A 76 -6.67 -12.18 -4.84
CA CYS A 76 -5.70 -12.01 -5.92
C CYS A 76 -4.97 -10.66 -5.85
N SER A 77 -5.18 -9.85 -4.81
CA SER A 77 -4.52 -8.56 -4.63
C SER A 77 -3.00 -8.68 -4.45
N ALA A 78 -2.30 -7.56 -4.63
CA ALA A 78 -0.88 -7.47 -4.33
C ALA A 78 -0.58 -7.68 -2.85
N GLU A 79 -1.45 -7.23 -1.95
CA GLU A 79 -1.34 -7.44 -0.51
C GLU A 79 -1.31 -8.94 -0.16
N CYS A 80 -2.20 -9.73 -0.77
CA CYS A 80 -2.22 -11.18 -0.57
C CYS A 80 -0.97 -11.86 -1.12
N PHE A 81 -0.49 -11.40 -2.28
CA PHE A 81 0.76 -11.90 -2.86
C PHE A 81 1.96 -11.64 -1.93
N PHE A 82 2.10 -10.42 -1.41
CA PHE A 82 3.22 -10.08 -0.53
C PHE A 82 3.17 -10.87 0.78
N ALA A 83 1.98 -11.08 1.34
CA ALA A 83 1.84 -11.88 2.54
C ALA A 83 2.18 -13.37 2.27
N TYR A 84 1.72 -13.93 1.15
CA TYR A 84 2.13 -15.27 0.72
C TYR A 84 3.67 -15.39 0.60
N CYS A 85 4.32 -14.40 -0.04
CA CYS A 85 5.78 -14.42 -0.17
C CYS A 85 6.51 -14.31 1.17
N TYR A 86 5.96 -13.56 2.12
CA TYR A 86 6.51 -13.46 3.47
C TYR A 86 6.39 -14.79 4.21
N ASP A 87 5.20 -15.39 4.22
CA ASP A 87 4.93 -16.64 4.95
C ASP A 87 5.67 -17.84 4.33
N GLU A 88 5.72 -17.92 3.00
CA GLU A 88 6.30 -19.06 2.29
C GLU A 88 7.82 -18.95 2.09
N PHE A 89 8.34 -17.74 1.85
CA PHE A 89 9.74 -17.54 1.46
C PHE A 89 10.52 -16.64 2.43
N GLY A 90 9.88 -16.04 3.43
CA GLY A 90 10.51 -15.05 4.32
C GLY A 90 10.89 -13.75 3.61
N LEU A 91 10.29 -13.46 2.45
CA LEU A 91 10.59 -12.27 1.65
C LEU A 91 9.61 -11.15 1.97
N ASP A 92 10.13 -10.01 2.44
CA ASP A 92 9.30 -8.84 2.69
C ASP A 92 8.84 -8.15 1.40
N LYS A 93 7.81 -7.30 1.51
CA LYS A 93 7.26 -6.52 0.39
C LYS A 93 8.33 -5.74 -0.37
N THR A 94 9.32 -5.17 0.32
CA THR A 94 10.37 -4.35 -0.28
C THR A 94 11.31 -5.22 -1.12
N GLN A 95 11.69 -6.39 -0.62
CA GLN A 95 12.53 -7.36 -1.34
C GLN A 95 11.81 -7.86 -2.59
N VAL A 96 10.58 -8.34 -2.45
CA VAL A 96 9.75 -8.83 -3.57
C VAL A 96 9.59 -7.74 -4.63
N SER A 97 9.16 -6.54 -4.23
CA SER A 97 9.01 -5.40 -5.16
C SER A 97 10.31 -5.07 -5.88
N ARG A 98 11.46 -5.15 -5.20
CA ARG A 98 12.76 -4.85 -5.78
C ARG A 98 13.17 -5.89 -6.82
N TYR A 99 13.03 -7.18 -6.52
CA TYR A 99 13.37 -8.24 -7.47
C TYR A 99 12.54 -8.15 -8.75
N MET A 100 11.23 -8.00 -8.61
CA MET A 100 10.33 -7.91 -9.77
C MET A 100 10.59 -6.64 -10.59
N ASN A 101 10.80 -5.49 -9.95
CA ASN A 101 11.07 -4.23 -10.67
C ASN A 101 12.42 -4.23 -11.38
N ILE A 102 13.43 -4.96 -10.90
CA ILE A 102 14.70 -5.12 -11.62
C ILE A 102 14.49 -5.84 -12.94
N VAL A 103 13.66 -6.89 -12.95
CA VAL A 103 13.31 -7.61 -14.18
C VAL A 103 12.48 -6.73 -15.11
N ASP A 104 11.46 -6.05 -14.60
CA ASP A 104 10.60 -5.15 -15.38
C ASP A 104 11.38 -4.01 -16.06
N GLU A 105 12.30 -3.39 -15.31
CA GLU A 105 13.01 -2.20 -15.77
C GLU A 105 14.24 -2.52 -16.64
N PHE A 106 15.06 -3.47 -16.18
CA PHE A 106 16.37 -3.77 -16.77
C PHE A 106 16.39 -5.05 -17.60
N GLY A 107 15.34 -5.86 -17.54
CA GLY A 107 15.18 -7.08 -18.31
C GLY A 107 14.75 -6.84 -19.77
N GLU A 108 15.15 -7.74 -20.66
CA GLU A 108 14.56 -7.91 -21.98
C GLU A 108 13.33 -8.83 -21.85
N GLY A 109 12.30 -8.30 -21.19
CA GLY A 109 11.20 -9.12 -20.67
C GLY A 109 11.72 -10.17 -19.69
N LEU A 110 11.21 -11.40 -19.81
CA LEU A 110 11.56 -12.52 -18.92
C LEU A 110 12.73 -13.39 -19.46
N ARG A 111 13.50 -12.90 -20.43
CA ARG A 111 14.54 -13.69 -21.13
C ARG A 111 15.96 -13.51 -20.59
N GLY A 112 16.19 -12.43 -19.86
CA GLY A 112 17.52 -12.01 -19.39
C GLY A 112 17.59 -10.50 -19.24
N PHE A 113 18.75 -9.97 -18.84
CA PHE A 113 18.99 -8.54 -18.85
C PHE A 113 19.14 -8.00 -20.27
N LYS A 114 18.73 -6.75 -20.51
CA LYS A 114 19.16 -6.03 -21.72
C LYS A 114 20.69 -5.94 -21.69
N LYS A 115 21.35 -6.02 -22.85
CA LYS A 115 22.81 -6.01 -22.98
C LYS A 115 23.52 -4.86 -22.24
N GLU A 116 22.89 -3.69 -22.19
CA GLU A 116 23.43 -2.51 -21.52
C GLU A 116 23.46 -2.64 -19.98
N TRP A 117 22.62 -3.49 -19.39
CA TRP A 117 22.50 -3.67 -17.94
C TRP A 117 23.18 -4.96 -17.43
N GLU A 118 23.47 -5.92 -18.31
CA GLU A 118 24.15 -7.18 -17.97
C GLU A 118 25.49 -7.02 -17.21
N PRO A 119 26.34 -6.01 -17.50
CA PRO A 119 27.60 -5.82 -16.76
C PRO A 119 27.43 -5.29 -15.34
N TYR A 120 26.23 -4.85 -14.95
CA TYR A 120 25.98 -4.28 -13.62
C TYR A 120 25.65 -5.38 -12.61
N SER A 121 26.23 -5.27 -11.43
CA SER A 121 25.86 -6.11 -10.28
C SER A 121 24.44 -5.81 -9.80
N TYR A 122 23.81 -6.79 -9.16
CA TYR A 122 22.49 -6.63 -8.54
C TYR A 122 22.39 -5.40 -7.63
N SER A 123 23.38 -5.18 -6.75
CA SER A 123 23.40 -4.04 -5.84
C SER A 123 23.45 -2.70 -6.59
N GLN A 124 24.12 -2.63 -7.75
CA GLN A 124 24.11 -1.43 -8.58
C GLN A 124 22.72 -1.22 -9.18
N LEU A 125 22.10 -2.26 -9.76
CA LEU A 125 20.75 -2.18 -10.32
C LEU A 125 19.72 -1.73 -9.28
N CYS A 126 19.85 -2.16 -8.02
CA CYS A 126 19.02 -1.68 -6.91
C CYS A 126 19.12 -0.17 -6.70
N GLU A 127 20.32 0.40 -6.81
CA GLU A 127 20.53 1.84 -6.66
C GLU A 127 20.02 2.64 -7.86
N LEU A 128 19.99 2.02 -9.04
CA LEU A 128 19.55 2.61 -10.32
C LEU A 128 18.03 2.65 -10.47
N LEU A 129 17.27 1.72 -9.86
CA LEU A 129 15.81 1.69 -9.91
C LEU A 129 15.12 3.05 -9.72
N PRO A 130 15.41 3.85 -8.67
CA PRO A 130 14.74 5.12 -8.45
C PRO A 130 15.17 6.25 -9.40
N LEU A 131 16.17 6.04 -10.25
CA LEU A 131 16.63 7.06 -11.21
C LEU A 131 15.84 6.98 -12.51
N THR A 132 15.66 8.11 -13.18
CA THR A 132 15.10 8.14 -14.54
C THR A 132 16.12 7.63 -15.56
N SER A 133 15.67 7.25 -16.75
CA SER A 133 16.55 6.80 -17.84
C SER A 133 17.67 7.80 -18.16
N GLU A 134 17.37 9.11 -18.12
CA GLU A 134 18.35 10.18 -18.35
C GLU A 134 19.39 10.26 -17.23
N GLN A 135 18.96 10.17 -15.97
CA GLN A 135 19.85 10.19 -14.82
C GLN A 135 20.77 8.96 -14.75
N ARG A 136 20.40 7.85 -15.40
CA ARG A 136 21.23 6.62 -15.43
C ARG A 136 22.36 6.68 -16.46
N LYS A 137 22.23 7.48 -17.54
CA LYS A 137 23.20 7.56 -18.65
C LYS A 137 24.68 7.75 -18.24
N PRO A 138 25.03 8.62 -17.26
CA PRO A 138 26.43 8.83 -16.90
C PRO A 138 27.01 7.74 -15.98
N ILE A 139 26.16 6.87 -15.41
CA ILE A 139 26.59 5.81 -14.51
C ILE A 139 27.20 4.68 -15.35
N LYS A 140 28.29 4.09 -14.84
CA LYS A 140 29.03 3.03 -15.53
C LYS A 140 29.15 1.79 -14.63
N PRO A 141 29.31 0.58 -15.19
CA PRO A 141 29.36 -0.66 -14.41
C PRO A 141 30.59 -0.78 -13.49
N ASP A 142 31.66 -0.02 -13.75
CA ASP A 142 32.84 0.07 -12.89
C ASP A 142 32.63 0.96 -11.65
N TRP A 143 31.51 1.69 -11.56
CA TRP A 143 31.24 2.55 -10.41
C TRP A 143 30.89 1.74 -9.17
N THR A 144 31.52 2.08 -8.06
CA THR A 144 31.16 1.50 -6.76
C THR A 144 29.77 1.98 -6.32
N ILE A 145 29.09 1.21 -5.47
CA ILE A 145 27.81 1.59 -4.85
C ILE A 145 27.91 2.96 -4.15
N LYS A 146 29.03 3.22 -3.47
CA LYS A 146 29.29 4.50 -2.79
C LYS A 146 29.25 5.66 -3.79
N ARG A 147 29.93 5.51 -4.93
CA ARG A 147 29.96 6.53 -6.00
C ARG A 147 28.57 6.78 -6.60
N ILE A 148 27.80 5.71 -6.84
CA ILE A 148 26.41 5.83 -7.34
C ILE A 148 25.54 6.61 -6.34
N ARG A 149 25.66 6.32 -5.03
CA ARG A 149 24.93 7.03 -3.98
C ARG A 149 25.32 8.50 -3.86
N GLU A 150 26.60 8.82 -4.00
CA GLU A 150 27.10 10.21 -4.02
C GLU A 150 26.54 10.98 -5.23
N TYR A 151 26.53 10.37 -6.41
CA TYR A 151 25.93 10.95 -7.60
C TYR A 151 24.40 11.18 -7.46
N LYS A 152 23.68 10.23 -6.87
CA LYS A 152 22.25 10.40 -6.55
C LYS A 152 22.00 11.62 -5.65
N LYS A 153 22.86 11.83 -4.65
CA LYS A 153 22.78 13.01 -3.77
C LYS A 153 23.04 14.32 -4.53
N SER A 154 24.01 14.33 -5.46
CA SER A 154 24.26 15.54 -6.26
C SER A 154 23.08 15.91 -7.16
N LEU A 155 22.34 14.93 -7.69
CA LEU A 155 21.14 15.21 -8.50
C LEU A 155 20.05 15.93 -7.71
N VAL A 156 19.86 15.56 -6.44
CA VAL A 156 18.89 16.22 -5.55
C VAL A 156 19.33 17.64 -5.20
N ALA A 157 20.63 17.83 -4.88
CA ALA A 157 21.18 19.14 -4.57
C ALA A 157 21.12 20.11 -5.78
N THR A 158 21.38 19.63 -6.99
CA THR A 158 21.27 20.42 -8.22
C THR A 158 19.81 20.74 -8.58
N SER A 159 18.85 19.87 -8.24
CA SER A 159 17.43 20.20 -8.42
C SER A 159 17.02 21.37 -7.53
N GLN A 160 17.49 21.41 -6.28
CA GLN A 160 17.18 22.50 -5.34
C GLN A 160 17.84 23.84 -5.71
N GLN A 161 18.92 23.83 -6.50
CA GLN A 161 19.59 25.04 -6.97
C GLN A 161 19.01 25.60 -8.27
N ASN A 162 18.30 24.78 -9.07
CA ASN A 162 17.68 25.25 -10.32
C ASN A 162 16.25 25.79 -10.11
N ASP A 163 15.69 25.66 -8.91
CA ASP A 163 14.38 26.22 -8.55
C ASP A 163 14.48 27.68 -8.03
N GLU A 164 15.65 28.32 -8.09
CA GLU A 164 15.84 29.74 -7.69
C GLU A 164 15.58 30.77 -8.82
N GLU A 165 15.26 30.36 -10.05
CA GLU A 165 14.93 31.30 -11.15
C GLU A 165 13.69 30.88 -11.97
N THR A 166 12.49 30.98 -11.39
CA THR A 166 11.21 31.32 -12.09
C THR A 166 10.13 31.66 -11.04
N PRO A 167 9.14 32.52 -11.36
CA PRO A 167 8.57 33.51 -10.44
C PRO A 167 7.99 32.89 -9.18
N GLU A 168 8.34 33.49 -8.04
CA GLU A 168 7.77 33.29 -6.70
C GLU A 168 6.28 32.95 -6.80
N ALA A 169 5.97 31.65 -6.78
CA ALA A 169 4.65 31.18 -6.42
C ALA A 169 4.49 31.61 -4.97
N GLU A 170 3.57 32.53 -4.71
CA GLU A 170 3.20 32.95 -3.36
C GLU A 170 3.17 31.70 -2.48
N GLU A 171 4.06 31.66 -1.47
CA GLU A 171 4.06 30.59 -0.49
C GLU A 171 2.61 30.38 -0.05
N PRO A 172 2.07 29.14 -0.05
CA PRO A 172 0.79 28.92 0.62
C PRO A 172 0.98 29.51 2.02
N PRO A 173 0.09 30.39 2.51
CA PRO A 173 0.34 31.14 3.72
C PRO A 173 0.87 30.16 4.76
N GLN A 174 2.09 30.39 5.25
CA GLN A 174 2.55 29.71 6.45
C GLN A 174 1.64 30.20 7.57
N GLU A 175 0.44 29.63 7.65
CA GLU A 175 -0.48 29.89 8.73
C GLU A 175 0.26 29.44 9.97
N GLU A 176 0.60 30.39 10.84
CA GLU A 176 1.19 30.19 12.17
C GLU A 176 0.54 29.03 12.94
N LYS A 177 -0.71 28.73 12.58
CA LYS A 177 -1.52 27.57 12.94
C LYS A 177 -0.79 26.22 12.92
N TYR A 178 0.15 25.98 12.00
CA TYR A 178 0.79 24.67 11.85
C TYR A 178 2.17 24.55 12.53
N LEU A 179 2.80 25.67 12.93
CA LEU A 179 4.09 25.64 13.65
C LEU A 179 4.03 24.84 14.95
N ARG A 180 2.86 24.79 15.60
CA ARG A 180 2.68 24.03 16.85
C ARG A 180 2.92 22.52 16.69
N PHE A 181 2.77 21.99 15.48
CA PHE A 181 2.91 20.57 15.19
C PHE A 181 4.34 20.19 14.79
N GLU A 182 5.23 21.17 14.56
CA GLU A 182 6.63 20.92 14.19
C GLU A 182 7.43 20.25 15.32
N LYS A 183 6.96 20.41 16.56
CA LYS A 183 7.54 19.79 17.77
C LYS A 183 6.98 18.41 18.09
N TRP A 184 5.97 17.95 17.35
CA TRP A 184 5.28 16.71 17.65
C TRP A 184 5.94 15.53 16.94
N THR A 185 6.10 14.42 17.66
CA THR A 185 6.53 13.16 17.08
C THR A 185 5.40 12.49 16.31
N LYS A 186 5.75 11.59 15.39
CA LYS A 186 4.77 10.84 14.59
C LYS A 186 3.74 10.09 15.46
N ARG A 187 4.15 9.60 16.63
CA ARG A 187 3.26 8.92 17.57
C ARG A 187 2.22 9.87 18.16
N GLU A 188 2.65 11.02 18.65
CA GLU A 188 1.77 12.04 19.23
C GLU A 188 0.76 12.59 18.20
N LEU A 189 1.19 12.74 16.93
CA LEU A 189 0.28 13.10 15.85
C LEU A 189 -0.78 12.03 15.60
N CYS A 190 -0.38 10.75 15.56
CA CYS A 190 -1.32 9.64 15.39
C CYS A 190 -2.31 9.53 16.55
N ASP A 191 -1.84 9.66 17.79
CA ASP A 191 -2.71 9.63 18.99
C ASP A 191 -3.74 10.76 18.93
N LYS A 192 -3.33 11.97 18.53
CA LYS A 192 -4.24 13.10 18.42
C LYS A 192 -5.25 12.99 17.26
N ILE A 193 -4.88 12.29 16.19
CA ILE A 193 -5.83 11.99 15.11
C ILE A 193 -6.93 11.05 15.64
N ILE A 194 -6.57 10.02 16.40
CA ILE A 194 -7.53 9.09 17.00
C ILE A 194 -8.48 9.83 17.94
N ASP A 195 -7.96 10.73 18.79
CA ASP A 195 -8.79 11.56 19.68
C ASP A 195 -9.79 12.43 18.91
N LEU A 196 -9.34 13.07 17.82
CA LEU A 196 -10.18 13.93 16.99
C LEU A 196 -11.23 13.12 16.21
N GLU A 197 -10.91 11.90 15.79
CA GLU A 197 -11.86 10.99 15.16
C GLU A 197 -12.96 10.59 16.14
N ALA A 198 -12.61 10.29 17.40
CA ALA A 198 -13.59 10.00 18.45
C ALA A 198 -14.49 11.21 18.77
N GLU A 199 -13.90 12.40 18.87
CA GLU A 199 -14.66 13.65 19.08
C GLU A 199 -15.61 13.94 17.91
N ARG A 200 -15.16 13.74 16.67
CA ARG A 200 -15.99 13.88 15.47
C ARG A 200 -17.19 12.94 15.49
N GLU A 201 -17.00 11.69 15.91
CA GLU A 201 -18.08 10.71 15.99
C GLU A 201 -19.14 11.11 17.02
N MET A 202 -18.71 11.56 18.21
CA MET A 202 -19.64 12.07 19.23
C MET A 202 -20.43 13.28 18.73
N LEU A 203 -19.78 14.23 18.04
CA LEU A 203 -20.46 15.40 17.48
C LEU A 203 -21.46 15.04 16.38
N LEU A 204 -21.15 14.04 15.55
CA LEU A 204 -22.10 13.55 14.54
C LEU A 204 -23.32 12.91 15.20
N GLN A 205 -23.12 12.14 16.26
CA GLN A 205 -24.21 11.55 17.03
C GLN A 205 -25.08 12.61 17.71
N GLU A 206 -24.47 13.69 18.23
CA GLU A 206 -25.21 14.81 18.80
C GLU A 206 -26.01 15.57 17.73
N ILE A 207 -25.43 15.80 16.55
CA ILE A 207 -26.15 16.40 15.40
C ILE A 207 -27.33 15.52 14.97
N GLU A 208 -27.17 14.20 14.98
CA GLU A 208 -28.24 13.23 14.68
C GLU A 208 -29.39 13.34 15.69
N ASN A 209 -29.07 13.42 16.98
CA ASN A 209 -30.04 13.60 18.06
C ASN A 209 -30.80 14.93 17.93
N LEU A 210 -30.10 16.02 17.65
CA LEU A 210 -30.70 17.35 17.45
C LEU A 210 -31.53 17.42 16.16
N ARG A 211 -31.19 16.63 15.14
CA ARG A 211 -31.92 16.54 13.87
C ARG A 211 -33.22 15.75 14.00
N ASN A 212 -33.31 14.80 14.93
CA ASN A 212 -34.49 13.98 15.19
C ASN A 212 -34.97 14.16 16.65
N PRO A 213 -35.61 15.29 17.01
CA PRO A 213 -36.01 15.58 18.39
C PRO A 213 -37.21 14.75 18.91
N ALA A 214 -37.64 13.68 18.22
CA ALA A 214 -38.91 13.00 18.49
C ALA A 214 -38.75 11.54 18.99
N ALA A 215 -37.91 11.32 20.00
CA ALA A 215 -37.87 10.05 20.74
C ALA A 215 -38.34 10.17 22.20
N ASP A 216 -38.58 11.38 22.70
CA ASP A 216 -39.04 11.63 24.07
C ASP A 216 -40.31 12.51 24.09
N GLU A 217 -41.40 12.04 23.47
CA GLU A 217 -42.74 12.52 23.84
C GLU A 217 -43.46 11.40 24.63
N GLU A 218 -43.48 11.57 25.95
CA GLU A 218 -44.45 10.93 26.84
C GLU A 218 -45.88 11.15 26.30
N PRO A 219 -46.77 10.14 26.32
CA PRO A 219 -48.09 10.26 25.72
C PRO A 219 -48.91 11.33 26.45
N PHE A 220 -49.28 12.38 25.72
CA PHE A 220 -50.12 13.46 26.22
C PHE A 220 -51.55 12.92 26.45
N ASP A 221 -51.93 12.71 27.72
CA ASP A 221 -53.25 12.25 28.12
C ASP A 221 -54.26 13.42 28.01
N GLU A 222 -54.99 13.46 26.88
CA GLU A 222 -55.87 14.55 26.44
C GLU A 222 -57.07 14.82 27.38
N PHE A 223 -57.25 14.04 28.45
CA PHE A 223 -58.40 14.15 29.37
C PHE A 223 -58.05 14.48 30.84
N ALA A 224 -56.78 14.75 31.15
CA ALA A 224 -56.34 15.02 32.53
C ALA A 224 -56.89 16.32 33.15
N GLY A 225 -57.42 17.25 32.32
CA GLY A 225 -57.87 18.58 32.76
C GLY A 225 -59.38 18.85 32.75
N LEU A 226 -60.23 17.89 32.36
CA LEU A 226 -61.67 18.14 32.20
C LEU A 226 -62.44 18.07 33.54
N PRO A 227 -63.29 19.07 33.87
CA PRO A 227 -64.09 19.05 35.08
C PRO A 227 -65.11 17.89 35.07
N PRO A 228 -65.50 17.37 36.25
CA PRO A 228 -66.24 16.09 36.38
C PRO A 228 -67.57 16.02 35.61
N ILE A 229 -68.17 17.18 35.30
CA ILE A 229 -69.48 17.29 34.67
C ILE A 229 -69.47 16.84 33.20
N LEU A 230 -68.31 16.88 32.53
CA LEU A 230 -68.20 16.47 31.12
C LEU A 230 -67.83 14.99 30.93
N LYS A 231 -67.52 14.25 32.01
CA LYS A 231 -67.25 12.80 31.94
C LYS A 231 -68.52 11.94 31.87
N SER A 232 -69.71 12.49 32.16
CA SER A 232 -70.96 11.71 32.23
C SER A 232 -71.78 11.65 30.92
N PHE A 233 -71.27 12.20 29.81
CA PHE A 233 -71.99 12.20 28.52
C PHE A 233 -71.33 11.36 27.42
N ALA A 234 -70.24 10.64 27.73
CA ALA A 234 -69.64 9.65 26.85
C ALA A 234 -69.88 8.24 27.41
N GLY A 235 -71.12 7.77 27.25
CA GLY A 235 -71.52 6.38 27.26
C GLY A 235 -72.24 6.08 25.96
#